data_AF-A0A1G1G0Q4-F1
#
_entry.id   AF-A0A1G1G0Q4-F1
#
_cell.length_a   1.000
_cell.length_b   1.000
_cell.length_c   1.000
_cell.angle_alpha   90.00
_cell.angle_beta   90.00
_cell.angle_gamma   90.00
#
_symmetry.space_group_name_H-M   'P 1'
#
loop_
_entity.id
_entity.type
_entity.pdbx_description
1 polymer ?
#
loop_
_entity_poly.entity_id
_entity_poly.type
_entity_poly.pdbx_seq_one_letter_code
_entity_poly.pdbx_strand_id
1 'polypeptide(L)'
;MGARDKLRSFFETNVGKVVKTQKLRKVAGVSEYARRIRELRDEEGMQIRSHIDRHDLKPGEYILESLQRVPTLGRGISPQLRNEILERNGFTCQLCGAGPGDRDPFNPNRKLRLHIDHIVPISQGGSNDKDNLRVLCSVCNQGRANIQPLSESALNILLRIRRLPRAAQKEIYKKLKQTFER
;
A
#
# COMPACT_ATOMS: atom_id res chain seq x y z
N MET A 1 15.86 -24.80 -6.19
CA MET A 1 14.50 -24.25 -6.44
C MET A 1 13.96 -23.62 -5.17
N GLY A 2 13.55 -22.35 -5.22
CA GLY A 2 12.90 -21.68 -4.10
C GLY A 2 11.47 -22.20 -3.86
N ALA A 3 10.86 -21.85 -2.72
CA ALA A 3 9.49 -22.24 -2.40
C ALA A 3 8.47 -21.80 -3.47
N ARG A 4 8.69 -20.62 -4.08
CA ARG A 4 7.87 -20.09 -5.17
C ARG A 4 7.94 -20.97 -6.41
N ASP A 5 9.14 -21.36 -6.83
CA ASP A 5 9.33 -22.19 -8.03
C ASP A 5 8.75 -23.59 -7.84
N LYS A 6 8.90 -24.18 -6.65
CA LYS A 6 8.29 -25.48 -6.32
C LYS A 6 6.78 -25.44 -6.45
N LEU A 7 6.15 -24.38 -5.95
CA LEU A 7 4.72 -24.18 -6.06
C LEU A 7 4.29 -23.94 -7.51
N ARG A 8 5.05 -23.14 -8.27
CA ARG A 8 4.80 -22.90 -9.71
C ARG A 8 4.72 -24.23 -10.47
N SER A 9 5.80 -25.01 -10.42
CA SER A 9 5.87 -26.31 -11.10
C SER A 9 4.76 -27.25 -10.63
N PHE A 10 4.45 -27.26 -9.33
CA PHE A 10 3.37 -28.08 -8.80
C PHE A 10 1.99 -27.70 -9.34
N PHE A 11 1.66 -26.40 -9.42
CA PHE A 11 0.40 -25.95 -10.01
C PHE A 11 0.33 -26.23 -11.51
N GLU A 12 1.42 -26.03 -12.25
CA GLU A 12 1.47 -26.32 -13.69
C GLU A 12 1.25 -27.81 -13.99
N THR A 13 1.82 -28.71 -13.19
CA THR A 13 1.56 -30.17 -13.31
C THR A 13 0.15 -30.58 -12.85
N ASN A 14 -0.56 -29.74 -12.10
CA ASN A 14 -1.89 -30.01 -11.54
C ASN A 14 -2.95 -29.02 -12.05
N VAL A 15 -2.81 -28.52 -13.28
CA VAL A 15 -3.80 -27.62 -13.89
C VAL A 15 -5.19 -28.28 -13.89
N GLY A 16 -6.23 -27.51 -13.56
CA GLY A 16 -7.61 -27.98 -13.45
C GLY A 16 -7.91 -28.88 -12.24
N LYS A 17 -6.92 -29.20 -11.40
CA LYS A 17 -7.12 -30.06 -10.21
C LYS A 17 -7.17 -29.23 -8.93
N VAL A 18 -8.13 -29.55 -8.07
CA VAL A 18 -8.23 -28.93 -6.73
C VAL A 18 -7.11 -29.47 -5.83
N VAL A 19 -6.31 -28.56 -5.26
CA VAL A 19 -5.20 -28.86 -4.37
C VAL A 19 -5.42 -28.23 -2.99
N LYS A 20 -5.11 -29.00 -1.93
CA LYS A 20 -5.32 -28.58 -0.54
C LYS A 20 -4.08 -27.95 0.06
N THR A 21 -4.30 -27.01 0.99
CA THR A 21 -3.27 -26.31 1.79
C THR A 21 -2.19 -27.23 2.38
N GLN A 22 -2.56 -28.40 2.92
CA GLN A 22 -1.59 -29.33 3.51
C GLN A 22 -0.55 -29.80 2.48
N LYS A 23 -0.98 -30.07 1.25
CA LYS A 23 -0.09 -30.49 0.16
C LYS A 23 0.79 -29.32 -0.30
N LEU A 24 0.23 -28.12 -0.41
CA LEU A 24 0.96 -26.90 -0.77
C LEU A 24 2.05 -26.55 0.25
N ARG A 25 1.77 -26.69 1.55
CA ARG A 25 2.77 -26.52 2.63
C ARG A 25 3.93 -27.50 2.49
N LYS A 26 3.62 -28.79 2.25
CA LYS A 26 4.65 -29.84 2.05
C LYS A 26 5.51 -29.54 0.82
N VAL A 27 4.91 -29.14 -0.29
CA VAL A 27 5.62 -28.81 -1.54
C VAL A 27 6.51 -27.58 -1.36
N ALA A 28 5.97 -26.51 -0.76
CA ALA A 28 6.71 -25.27 -0.55
C ALA A 28 7.86 -25.43 0.45
N GLY A 29 7.71 -26.34 1.42
CA GLY A 29 8.65 -26.52 2.53
C GLY A 29 8.64 -25.36 3.53
N VAL A 30 7.63 -24.47 3.45
CA VAL A 30 7.49 -23.27 4.29
C VAL A 30 6.02 -23.05 4.67
N SER A 31 5.80 -22.42 5.82
CA SER A 31 4.46 -21.99 6.27
C SER A 31 3.89 -20.83 5.43
N GLU A 32 4.76 -20.04 4.81
CA GLU A 32 4.46 -18.86 3.98
C GLU A 32 3.96 -19.18 2.54
N TYR A 33 3.40 -20.37 2.28
CA TYR A 33 2.93 -20.77 0.95
C TYR A 33 1.85 -19.80 0.39
N ALA A 34 0.99 -19.24 1.25
CA ALA A 34 -0.05 -18.29 0.85
C ALA A 34 0.54 -16.99 0.26
N ARG A 35 1.68 -16.53 0.79
CA ARG A 35 2.40 -15.39 0.22
C ARG A 35 2.93 -15.71 -1.18
N ARG A 36 3.53 -16.89 -1.35
CA ARG A 36 4.05 -17.34 -2.65
C ARG A 36 2.96 -17.49 -3.70
N ILE A 37 1.77 -17.96 -3.31
CA ILE A 37 0.62 -18.02 -4.22
C ILE A 37 0.19 -16.63 -4.67
N ARG A 38 0.19 -15.63 -3.78
CA ARG A 38 -0.09 -14.24 -4.17
C ARG A 38 0.95 -13.72 -5.16
N GLU A 39 2.23 -13.97 -4.93
CA GLU A 39 3.31 -13.61 -5.87
C GLU A 39 3.09 -14.25 -7.24
N LEU A 40 2.76 -15.55 -7.31
CA LEU A 40 2.47 -16.25 -8.57
C LEU A 40 1.26 -15.67 -9.32
N ARG A 41 0.21 -15.25 -8.58
CA ARG A 41 -0.96 -14.57 -9.16
C ARG A 41 -0.62 -13.18 -9.67
N ASP A 42 0.09 -12.40 -8.87
CA ASP A 42 0.24 -10.95 -9.04
C ASP A 42 1.43 -10.53 -9.88
N GLU A 43 2.49 -11.33 -9.91
CA GLU A 43 3.73 -11.02 -10.64
C GLU A 43 3.85 -11.85 -11.92
N GLU A 44 3.30 -13.06 -11.92
CA GLU A 44 3.43 -13.99 -13.05
C GLU A 44 2.11 -14.32 -13.74
N GLY A 45 0.99 -13.75 -13.29
CA GLY A 45 -0.30 -13.89 -13.93
C GLY A 45 -0.92 -15.27 -13.87
N MET A 46 -0.52 -16.10 -12.90
CA MET A 46 -1.14 -17.43 -12.75
C MET A 46 -2.59 -17.29 -12.29
N GLN A 47 -3.49 -17.99 -12.98
CA GLN A 47 -4.93 -18.00 -12.68
C GLN A 47 -5.25 -18.98 -11.53
N ILE A 48 -4.57 -18.79 -10.39
CA ILE A 48 -4.78 -19.60 -9.18
C ILE A 48 -5.98 -19.05 -8.42
N ARG A 49 -7.07 -19.81 -8.40
CA ARG A 49 -8.31 -19.48 -7.68
C ARG A 49 -8.38 -20.17 -6.33
N SER A 50 -9.14 -19.57 -5.43
CA SER A 50 -9.46 -20.07 -4.10
C SER A 50 -10.96 -19.91 -3.83
N HIS A 51 -11.43 -20.35 -2.66
CA HIS A 51 -12.81 -20.15 -2.21
C HIS A 51 -13.31 -18.69 -2.23
N ILE A 52 -12.41 -17.69 -2.22
CA ILE A 52 -12.78 -16.28 -2.36
C ILE A 52 -13.17 -15.97 -3.80
N ASP A 53 -12.50 -16.61 -4.76
CA ASP A 53 -12.69 -16.36 -6.19
C ASP A 53 -13.79 -17.26 -6.78
N ARG A 54 -14.02 -18.45 -6.19
CA ARG A 54 -14.91 -19.49 -6.68
C ARG A 54 -15.70 -20.14 -5.54
N HIS A 55 -17.02 -20.14 -5.66
CA HIS A 55 -17.96 -20.64 -4.64
C HIS A 55 -17.96 -22.17 -4.50
N ASP A 56 -17.49 -22.92 -5.51
CA ASP A 56 -17.37 -24.37 -5.47
C ASP A 56 -16.13 -24.86 -4.70
N LEU A 57 -15.20 -23.96 -4.34
CA LEU A 57 -14.00 -24.31 -3.58
C LEU A 57 -14.22 -24.10 -2.08
N LYS A 58 -13.72 -25.02 -1.25
CA LYS A 58 -13.76 -24.88 0.20
C LYS A 58 -12.58 -24.05 0.72
N PRO A 59 -12.69 -23.43 1.92
CA PRO A 59 -11.56 -22.78 2.56
C PRO A 59 -10.33 -23.69 2.63
N GLY A 60 -9.20 -23.19 2.11
CA GLY A 60 -7.94 -23.94 2.03
C GLY A 60 -7.74 -24.79 0.78
N GLU A 61 -8.69 -24.75 -0.17
CA GLU A 61 -8.59 -25.34 -1.51
C GLU A 61 -8.21 -24.28 -2.56
N TYR A 62 -7.38 -24.71 -3.51
CA TYR A 62 -6.90 -23.90 -4.62
C TYR A 62 -6.95 -24.68 -5.92
N ILE A 63 -7.09 -23.99 -7.05
CA ILE A 63 -7.03 -24.59 -8.39
C ILE A 63 -6.31 -23.63 -9.33
N LEU A 64 -5.45 -24.15 -10.20
CA LEU A 64 -4.96 -23.39 -11.34
C LEU A 64 -5.92 -23.64 -12.52
N GLU A 65 -6.65 -22.61 -12.96
CA GLU A 65 -7.69 -22.77 -14.00
C GLU A 65 -7.09 -23.05 -15.38
N SER A 66 -5.98 -22.38 -15.69
CA SER A 66 -5.35 -22.45 -17.01
C SER A 66 -3.85 -22.17 -16.88
N LEU A 67 -3.07 -22.71 -17.82
CA LEU A 67 -1.65 -22.39 -18.00
C LEU A 67 -1.45 -21.00 -18.63
N GLN A 68 -2.50 -20.43 -19.23
CA GLN A 68 -2.43 -19.07 -19.77
C GLN A 68 -2.15 -18.07 -18.65
N ARG A 69 -1.13 -17.24 -18.84
CA ARG A 69 -0.81 -16.15 -17.93
C ARG A 69 -1.63 -14.92 -18.31
N VAL A 70 -2.34 -14.34 -17.35
CA VAL A 70 -2.99 -13.03 -17.57
C VAL A 70 -1.95 -11.93 -17.42
N PRO A 71 -1.95 -10.88 -18.25
CA PRO A 71 -1.05 -9.74 -18.07
C PRO A 71 -1.24 -9.14 -16.68
N THR A 72 -0.24 -9.27 -15.82
CA THR A 72 -0.25 -8.63 -14.51
C THR A 72 0.29 -7.22 -14.66
N LEU A 73 -0.61 -6.24 -14.65
CA LEU A 73 -0.26 -4.91 -14.16
C LEU A 73 0.08 -5.13 -12.68
N GLY A 74 1.38 -5.27 -12.37
CA GLY A 74 1.82 -5.53 -11.00
C GLY A 74 1.10 -4.57 -10.04
N ARG A 75 0.57 -5.09 -8.92
CA ARG A 75 -0.21 -4.28 -7.95
C ARG A 75 0.58 -3.12 -7.32
N GLY A 76 1.83 -2.93 -7.71
CA GLY A 76 2.67 -1.82 -7.29
C GLY A 76 2.16 -0.50 -7.86
N ILE A 77 2.15 0.52 -7.00
CA ILE A 77 1.99 1.91 -7.41
C ILE A 77 3.19 2.27 -8.28
N SER A 78 2.95 2.71 -9.53
CA SER A 78 4.04 3.07 -10.43
C SER A 78 4.88 4.21 -9.83
N PRO A 79 6.19 4.31 -10.13
CA PRO A 79 7.02 5.40 -9.63
C PRO A 79 6.47 6.79 -9.99
N GLN A 80 5.89 6.93 -11.18
CA GLN A 80 5.24 8.16 -11.63
C GLN A 80 4.03 8.50 -10.75
N LEU A 81 3.12 7.54 -10.55
CA LEU A 81 1.96 7.72 -9.68
C LEU A 81 2.38 8.03 -8.24
N ARG A 82 3.43 7.36 -7.73
CA ARG A 82 3.99 7.64 -6.40
C ARG A 82 4.44 9.10 -6.28
N ASN A 83 5.18 9.61 -7.25
CA ASN A 83 5.67 10.99 -7.24
C ASN A 83 4.53 12.00 -7.33
N GLU A 84 3.53 11.73 -8.18
CA GLU A 84 2.35 12.57 -8.32
C GLU A 84 1.57 12.69 -7.00
N ILE A 85 1.34 11.57 -6.31
CA ILE A 85 0.65 11.57 -5.02
C ILE A 85 1.48 12.29 -3.94
N LEU A 86 2.81 12.13 -3.94
CA LEU A 86 3.70 12.87 -3.03
C LEU A 86 3.61 14.39 -3.27
N GLU A 87 3.66 14.83 -4.51
CA GLU A 87 3.60 16.24 -4.88
C GLU A 87 2.25 16.87 -4.55
N ARG A 88 1.15 16.19 -4.90
CA ARG A 88 -0.23 16.58 -4.56
C ARG A 88 -0.39 16.79 -3.05
N ASN A 89 0.30 15.99 -2.24
CA ASN A 89 0.23 16.02 -0.78
C ASN A 89 1.35 16.85 -0.14
N GLY A 90 2.04 17.70 -0.93
CA GLY A 90 3.06 18.62 -0.43
C GLY A 90 4.31 17.95 0.14
N PHE A 91 4.52 16.66 -0.15
CA PHE A 91 5.48 15.79 0.51
C PHE A 91 5.26 15.74 2.03
N THR A 92 4.01 15.63 2.49
CA THR A 92 3.70 15.49 3.92
C THR A 92 2.60 14.48 4.19
N CYS A 93 2.60 13.95 5.41
CA CYS A 93 1.56 13.09 5.93
C CYS A 93 0.20 13.81 5.94
N GLN A 94 -0.80 13.21 5.31
CA GLN A 94 -2.15 13.76 5.23
C GLN A 94 -2.93 13.66 6.55
N LEU A 95 -2.38 12.99 7.57
CA LEU A 95 -2.98 12.90 8.90
C LEU A 95 -2.36 13.84 9.92
N CYS A 96 -1.05 14.08 9.88
CA CYS A 96 -0.35 14.90 10.87
C CYS A 96 0.48 16.05 10.31
N GLY A 97 0.64 16.18 8.98
CA GLY A 97 1.43 17.23 8.34
C GLY A 97 2.96 17.06 8.45
N ALA A 98 3.45 15.96 9.03
CA ALA A 98 4.88 15.67 9.10
C ALA A 98 5.47 15.33 7.72
N GLY A 99 6.68 15.80 7.43
CA GLY A 99 7.37 15.63 6.16
C GLY A 99 8.76 14.97 6.30
N PRO A 100 9.50 14.86 5.18
CA PRO A 100 10.84 14.33 5.16
C PRO A 100 11.77 15.19 6.02
N GLY A 101 12.37 14.59 7.05
CA GLY A 101 13.28 15.30 7.96
C GLY A 101 12.74 15.48 9.37
N ASP A 102 11.42 15.43 9.56
CA ASP A 102 10.81 15.45 10.89
C ASP A 102 11.21 14.18 11.68
N ARG A 103 11.45 14.32 12.99
CA ARG A 103 11.84 13.20 13.86
C ARG A 103 10.64 12.32 14.18
N ASP A 104 10.91 11.02 14.34
CA ASP A 104 9.91 10.08 14.85
C ASP A 104 9.66 10.36 16.35
N PRO A 105 8.44 10.73 16.77
CA PRO A 105 8.13 11.04 18.16
C PRO A 105 8.33 9.85 19.11
N PHE A 106 8.30 8.61 18.61
CA PHE A 106 8.54 7.40 19.39
C PHE A 106 9.99 6.92 19.30
N ASN A 107 10.78 7.48 18.39
CA ASN A 107 12.21 7.18 18.26
C ASN A 107 12.97 8.41 17.75
N PRO A 108 13.40 9.31 18.65
CA PRO A 108 14.04 10.59 18.29
C PRO A 108 15.34 10.47 17.46
N ASN A 109 15.94 9.28 17.41
CA ASN A 109 17.14 8.99 16.62
C ASN A 109 16.83 8.65 15.16
N ARG A 110 15.55 8.59 14.78
CA ARG A 110 15.10 8.24 13.45
C ARG A 110 14.27 9.36 12.82
N LYS A 111 14.47 9.57 11.52
CA LYS A 111 13.62 10.45 10.70
C LYS A 111 12.37 9.69 10.22
N LEU A 112 11.24 10.39 10.16
CA LEU A 112 10.02 9.86 9.58
C LEU A 112 10.21 9.51 8.09
N ARG A 113 9.56 8.42 7.67
CA ARG A 113 9.48 8.00 6.28
C ARG A 113 8.05 8.17 5.77
N LEU A 114 7.91 8.56 4.51
CA LEU A 114 6.61 8.70 3.85
C LEU A 114 6.26 7.43 3.06
N HIS A 115 5.02 7.00 3.23
CA HIS A 115 4.40 5.85 2.59
C HIS A 115 3.21 6.33 1.78
N ILE A 116 2.93 5.65 0.67
CA ILE A 116 1.64 5.78 0.00
C ILE A 116 0.73 4.72 0.60
N ASP A 117 -0.43 5.15 1.06
CA ASP A 117 -1.44 4.34 1.71
C ASP A 117 -2.77 4.47 0.96
N HIS A 118 -3.56 3.40 1.00
CA HIS A 118 -4.91 3.40 0.43
C HIS A 118 -5.91 3.95 1.45
N ILE A 119 -6.80 4.84 1.02
CA ILE A 119 -7.88 5.37 1.86
C ILE A 119 -8.86 4.24 2.19
N VAL A 120 -9.34 3.55 1.17
CA VAL A 120 -10.04 2.27 1.27
C VAL A 120 -9.00 1.17 1.10
N PRO A 121 -8.76 0.30 2.11
CA PRO A 121 -7.77 -0.76 2.00
C PRO A 121 -8.03 -1.72 0.82
N ILE A 122 -6.97 -2.26 0.22
CA ILE A 122 -7.08 -3.27 -0.85
C ILE A 122 -7.93 -4.47 -0.39
N SER A 123 -7.81 -4.89 0.87
CA SER A 123 -8.60 -6.00 1.43
C SER A 123 -10.11 -5.72 1.49
N GLN A 124 -10.51 -4.45 1.39
CA GLN A 124 -11.90 -4.00 1.37
C GLN A 124 -12.33 -3.52 -0.03
N GLY A 125 -11.56 -3.85 -1.08
CA GLY A 125 -11.87 -3.48 -2.46
C GLY A 125 -11.27 -2.15 -2.93
N GLY A 126 -10.33 -1.56 -2.19
CA GLY A 126 -9.65 -0.35 -2.60
C GLY A 126 -8.85 -0.47 -3.90
N SER A 127 -8.97 0.53 -4.78
CA SER A 127 -8.24 0.62 -6.04
C SER A 127 -6.90 1.37 -5.91
N ASN A 128 -6.05 1.29 -6.94
CA ASN A 128 -4.84 2.11 -7.05
C ASN A 128 -5.12 3.48 -7.70
N ASP A 129 -6.39 3.90 -7.79
CA ASP A 129 -6.75 5.19 -8.38
C ASP A 129 -6.23 6.32 -7.49
N LYS A 130 -5.84 7.43 -8.13
CA LYS A 130 -5.22 8.59 -7.46
C LYS A 130 -6.03 9.07 -6.27
N ASP A 131 -7.36 9.02 -6.38
CA ASP A 131 -8.28 9.49 -5.35
C ASP A 131 -8.36 8.56 -4.15
N ASN A 132 -8.04 7.27 -4.32
CA ASN A 132 -7.95 6.31 -3.23
C ASN A 132 -6.55 6.24 -2.59
N LEU A 133 -5.58 7.03 -3.07
CA LEU A 133 -4.22 7.05 -2.52
C LEU A 133 -4.00 8.30 -1.67
N ARG A 134 -3.21 8.19 -0.61
CA ARG A 134 -2.75 9.32 0.22
C ARG A 134 -1.33 9.10 0.73
N VAL A 135 -0.67 10.16 1.14
CA VAL A 135 0.64 10.08 1.82
C VAL A 135 0.46 9.98 3.33
N LEU A 136 1.08 8.99 3.98
CA LEU A 136 1.18 8.88 5.43
C LEU A 136 2.65 8.80 5.89
N CYS A 137 2.96 9.32 7.09
CA CYS A 137 4.25 9.02 7.72
C CYS A 137 4.24 7.62 8.35
N SER A 138 5.42 7.08 8.61
CA SER A 138 5.60 5.74 9.21
C SER A 138 4.85 5.54 10.53
N VAL A 139 4.66 6.60 11.32
CA VAL A 139 3.93 6.55 12.60
C VAL A 139 2.43 6.48 12.38
N CYS A 140 1.87 7.39 11.57
CA CYS A 140 0.45 7.40 11.26
C CYS A 140 0.02 6.15 10.49
N ASN A 141 0.87 5.65 9.57
CA ASN A 141 0.63 4.42 8.82
C ASN A 141 0.56 3.18 9.71
N GLN A 142 1.18 3.21 10.90
CA GLN A 142 1.11 2.12 11.88
C GLN A 142 -0.05 2.28 12.87
N GLY A 143 -0.92 3.28 12.67
CA GLY A 143 -2.01 3.58 13.60
C GLY A 143 -1.54 4.14 14.95
N ARG A 144 -0.26 4.56 15.06
CA ARG A 144 0.35 5.01 16.33
C ARG A 144 0.14 6.49 16.63
N ALA A 145 -0.65 7.19 15.82
CA ALA A 145 -0.95 8.60 16.03
C ALA A 145 -2.44 8.77 16.32
N ASN A 146 -2.77 9.20 17.54
CA ASN A 146 -4.08 9.75 17.84
C ASN A 146 -4.15 11.15 17.22
N ILE A 147 -4.86 11.27 16.10
CA ILE A 147 -5.13 12.56 15.50
C ILE A 147 -6.17 13.24 16.38
N GLN A 148 -5.75 14.21 17.18
CA GLN A 148 -6.70 15.08 17.86
C GLN A 148 -7.47 15.90 16.80
N PRO A 149 -8.77 16.15 17.01
CA PRO A 149 -9.54 17.01 16.12
C PRO A 149 -8.88 18.39 16.02
N LEU A 150 -8.93 18.96 14.82
CA LEU A 150 -8.25 20.20 14.47
C LEU A 150 -8.90 21.38 15.21
N SER A 151 -8.35 21.78 16.36
CA SER A 151 -8.64 23.09 16.97
C SER A 151 -8.20 24.22 16.03
N GLU A 152 -8.73 25.43 16.21
CA GLU A 152 -8.33 26.61 15.42
C GLU A 152 -6.98 27.22 15.86
N SER A 153 -6.19 26.51 16.66
CA SER A 153 -4.85 26.96 17.04
C SER A 153 -3.96 27.17 15.80
N ALA A 154 -3.05 28.13 15.88
CA ALA A 154 -2.06 28.40 14.82
C ALA A 154 -1.27 27.14 14.44
N LEU A 155 -0.99 26.26 15.41
CA LEU A 155 -0.35 24.97 15.18
C LEU A 155 -1.18 24.09 14.23
N ASN A 156 -2.48 23.93 14.49
CA ASN A 156 -3.35 23.12 13.66
C ASN A 156 -3.59 23.73 12.28
N ILE A 157 -3.68 25.07 12.18
CA ILE A 157 -3.73 25.76 10.89
C ILE A 157 -2.46 25.49 10.08
N LEU A 158 -1.28 25.58 10.71
CA LEU A 158 -0.01 25.27 10.07
C LEU A 158 0.03 23.81 9.57
N LEU A 159 -0.49 22.86 10.36
CA LEU A 159 -0.59 21.46 9.94
C LEU A 159 -1.51 21.26 8.72
N ARG A 160 -2.59 22.05 8.59
CA ARG A 160 -3.43 22.06 7.39
C ARG A 160 -2.69 22.62 6.19
N ILE A 161 -2.00 23.75 6.34
CA ILE A 161 -1.19 24.38 5.29
C ILE A 161 -0.12 23.41 4.77
N ARG A 162 0.57 22.70 5.68
CA ARG A 162 1.62 21.73 5.32
C ARG A 162 1.14 20.58 4.42
N ARG A 163 -0.14 20.22 4.48
CA ARG A 163 -0.74 19.14 3.65
C ARG A 163 -1.03 19.56 2.22
N LEU A 164 -1.07 20.87 1.95
CA LEU A 164 -1.34 21.42 0.62
C LEU A 164 -0.16 21.21 -0.33
N PRO A 165 -0.37 21.25 -1.65
CA PRO A 165 0.72 21.31 -2.62
C PRO A 165 1.71 22.44 -2.31
N ARG A 166 2.99 22.24 -2.66
CA ARG A 166 4.05 23.22 -2.37
C ARG A 166 3.81 24.59 -2.99
N ALA A 167 3.13 24.65 -4.13
CA ALA A 167 2.74 25.91 -4.77
C ALA A 167 1.80 26.74 -3.88
N ALA A 168 0.74 26.11 -3.34
CA ALA A 168 -0.20 26.76 -2.44
C ALA A 168 0.46 27.20 -1.12
N GLN A 169 1.36 26.37 -0.55
CA GLN A 169 2.13 26.76 0.63
C GLN A 169 2.95 28.04 0.39
N LYS A 170 3.62 28.14 -0.76
CA LYS A 170 4.40 29.33 -1.15
C LYS A 170 3.52 30.56 -1.33
N GLU A 171 2.33 30.40 -1.91
CA GLU A 171 1.38 31.50 -2.09
C GLU A 171 0.90 32.05 -0.74
N ILE A 172 0.52 31.16 0.20
CA ILE A 172 0.12 31.54 1.55
C ILE A 172 1.25 32.27 2.27
N TYR A 173 2.48 31.75 2.19
CA TYR A 173 3.65 32.42 2.77
C TYR A 173 3.85 33.84 2.22
N LYS A 174 3.76 34.03 0.90
CA LYS A 174 3.91 35.35 0.27
C LYS A 174 2.85 36.34 0.78
N LYS A 175 1.59 35.91 0.88
CA LYS A 175 0.49 36.76 1.39
C LYS A 175 0.72 37.15 2.85
N LEU A 176 1.06 36.19 3.71
CA LEU A 176 1.33 36.47 5.13
C LEU A 176 2.54 37.40 5.30
N LYS A 177 3.62 37.17 4.56
CA LYS A 177 4.82 38.01 4.56
C LYS A 177 4.48 39.47 4.23
N GLN A 178 3.71 39.70 3.17
CA GLN A 178 3.27 41.04 2.77
C GLN A 178 2.41 41.74 3.84
N THR A 179 1.63 40.98 4.61
CA THR A 179 0.79 41.55 5.68
C THR A 179 1.61 42.02 6.88
N PHE A 180 2.65 41.27 7.28
CA PHE A 180 3.45 41.56 8.48
C PHE A 180 4.69 42.43 8.22
N GLU A 181 5.13 42.54 6.97
CA GLU A 181 6.24 43.41 6.55
C GLU A 181 5.76 44.74 5.93
N ARG A 182 4.45 45.02 5.99
CA ARG A 182 3.87 46.34 5.74
C ARG A 182 3.89 47.17 7.01
#